data_AF-A0A9N8Z161-F1
#
_entry.id   AF-A0A9N8Z161-F1
#
_cell.length_a   1.000
_cell.length_b   1.000
_cell.length_c   1.000
_cell.angle_alpha   90.00
_cell.angle_beta   90.00
_cell.angle_gamma   90.00
#
_symmetry.space_group_name_H-M   'P 1'
#
loop_
_entity.id
_entity.type
_entity.pdbx_description
1 polymer ?
#
loop_
_entity_poly.entity_id
_entity_poly.type
_entity_poly.pdbx_seq_one_letter_code
_entity_poly.pdbx_strand_id
1 'polypeptide(L)'
;MREIDKIYNQTLQPVLMNCKNMNEEEIQQLRSYVVKFHPRISSELCDILLKKGEALKKLPNRFFIFKTFIRIKLKDGGDSKIPENLISKTRNQNTFVKVLAKIWHGLPEYQQNEYQEIEETIKSIHEKNHPHWKPNQYRNKSIFKIKKRRGINAS
;
A
#
# COMPACT_ATOMS: atom_id res chain seq x y z
N MET A 1 47.75 -6.71 17.38
CA MET A 1 46.43 -6.51 16.74
C MET A 1 45.53 -7.66 17.16
N ARG A 2 44.57 -7.40 18.05
CA ARG A 2 43.80 -8.44 18.75
C ARG A 2 42.64 -8.89 17.86
N GLU A 3 42.28 -10.17 17.91
CA GLU A 3 41.19 -10.81 17.12
C GLU A 3 39.83 -10.08 17.21
N ILE A 4 39.66 -9.22 18.22
CA ILE A 4 38.51 -8.33 18.40
C ILE A 4 38.35 -7.36 17.21
N ASP A 5 39.44 -6.87 16.60
CA ASP A 5 39.37 -5.96 15.45
C ASP A 5 38.95 -6.67 14.15
N LYS A 6 39.16 -7.99 14.06
CA LYS A 6 38.68 -8.83 12.96
C LYS A 6 37.17 -9.10 13.09
N ILE A 7 36.71 -9.36 14.30
CA ILE A 7 35.28 -9.55 14.58
C ILE A 7 34.52 -8.23 14.42
N TYR A 8 35.07 -7.10 14.86
CA TYR A 8 34.41 -5.80 14.70
C TYR A 8 34.25 -5.42 13.22
N ASN A 9 35.23 -5.73 12.36
CA ASN A 9 35.13 -5.47 10.92
C ASN A 9 34.31 -6.51 10.13
N GLN A 10 34.26 -7.78 10.56
CA GLN A 10 33.47 -8.80 9.88
C GLN A 10 31.99 -8.81 10.29
N THR A 11 31.65 -8.32 11.49
CA THR A 11 30.27 -8.42 12.02
C THR A 11 29.48 -7.11 11.94
N LEU A 12 30.12 -5.94 11.76
CA LEU A 12 29.42 -4.64 11.72
C LEU A 12 29.42 -3.92 10.36
N GLN A 13 30.16 -4.41 9.35
CA GLN A 13 30.13 -3.84 8.00
C GLN A 13 28.90 -4.24 7.14
N PRO A 14 28.20 -5.38 7.34
CA PRO A 14 26.94 -5.63 6.60
C PRO A 14 25.73 -4.93 7.22
N VAL A 15 25.83 -4.46 8.47
CA VAL A 15 24.68 -3.94 9.24
C VAL A 15 24.45 -2.44 8.98
N LEU A 16 25.44 -1.71 8.44
CA LEU A 16 25.39 -0.24 8.47
C LEU A 16 25.33 0.50 7.13
N MET A 17 25.41 -0.12 5.95
CA MET A 17 25.20 0.62 4.68
C MET A 17 24.60 -0.20 3.54
N ASN A 18 23.27 -0.37 3.58
CA ASN A 18 22.31 -0.44 2.44
C ASN A 18 21.10 -1.34 2.72
N CYS A 19 20.40 -1.17 3.85
CA CYS A 19 18.99 -1.57 3.92
C CYS A 19 18.12 -0.56 3.15
N LYS A 20 18.47 -0.31 1.88
CA LYS A 20 17.54 0.23 0.89
C LYS A 20 16.59 -0.92 0.59
N ASN A 21 15.31 -0.69 0.87
CA ASN A 21 14.09 -1.34 0.36
C ASN A 21 14.27 -2.65 -0.42
N MET A 22 13.42 -3.65 -0.13
CA MET A 22 13.33 -4.94 -0.84
C MET A 22 13.89 -4.92 -2.27
N ASN A 23 14.83 -5.81 -2.56
CA ASN A 23 15.43 -5.91 -3.89
C ASN A 23 14.41 -6.46 -4.91
N GLU A 24 14.73 -6.42 -6.21
CA GLU A 24 13.78 -6.86 -7.26
C GLU A 24 13.40 -8.34 -7.13
N GLU A 25 14.32 -9.21 -6.68
CA GLU A 25 14.03 -10.63 -6.44
C GLU A 25 13.02 -10.82 -5.30
N GLU A 26 13.20 -10.11 -4.20
CA GLU A 26 12.28 -10.12 -3.05
C GLU A 26 10.91 -9.57 -3.41
N ILE A 27 10.86 -8.53 -4.25
CA ILE A 27 9.62 -7.98 -4.79
C ILE A 27 8.93 -9.03 -5.68
N GLN A 28 9.68 -9.71 -6.53
CA GLN A 28 9.14 -10.75 -7.41
C GLN A 28 8.66 -11.98 -6.63
N GLN A 29 9.38 -12.38 -5.58
CA GLN A 29 8.95 -13.40 -4.64
C GLN A 29 7.64 -12.99 -3.96
N LEU A 30 7.58 -11.81 -3.36
CA LEU A 30 6.35 -11.31 -2.73
C LEU A 30 5.18 -11.23 -3.72
N ARG A 31 5.44 -10.76 -4.95
CA ARG A 31 4.45 -10.74 -6.03
C ARG A 31 3.87 -12.13 -6.29
N SER A 32 4.70 -13.17 -6.35
CA SER A 32 4.25 -14.55 -6.59
C SER A 32 3.27 -15.08 -5.55
N TYR A 33 3.31 -14.54 -4.32
CA TYR A 33 2.32 -14.82 -3.28
C TYR A 33 1.10 -13.91 -3.42
N VAL A 34 1.33 -12.61 -3.59
CA VAL A 34 0.27 -11.60 -3.69
C VAL A 34 -0.68 -11.87 -4.86
N VAL A 35 -0.18 -12.30 -6.01
CA VAL A 35 -1.02 -12.61 -7.19
C VAL A 35 -1.95 -13.80 -6.97
N LYS A 36 -1.67 -14.66 -5.98
CA LYS A 36 -2.54 -15.77 -5.59
C LYS A 36 -3.67 -15.33 -4.67
N PHE A 37 -3.56 -14.13 -4.08
CA PHE A 37 -4.60 -13.60 -3.25
C PHE A 37 -5.70 -12.99 -4.11
N HIS A 38 -6.82 -13.71 -4.19
CA HIS A 38 -8.02 -13.19 -4.81
C HIS A 38 -8.88 -12.50 -3.76
N PRO A 39 -9.17 -11.20 -3.90
CA PRO A 39 -10.12 -10.52 -3.05
C PRO A 39 -11.52 -11.05 -3.37
N ARG A 40 -12.12 -11.77 -2.43
CA ARG A 40 -13.57 -11.98 -2.48
C ARG A 40 -14.23 -10.77 -1.85
N ILE A 41 -15.33 -10.29 -2.43
CA ILE A 41 -16.20 -9.33 -1.75
C ILE A 41 -16.70 -10.04 -0.48
N SER A 42 -16.16 -9.65 0.66
CA SER A 42 -16.61 -10.12 1.97
C SER A 42 -17.15 -8.95 2.76
N SER A 43 -18.17 -9.22 3.58
CA SER A 43 -18.70 -8.23 4.53
C SER A 43 -17.58 -7.65 5.40
N GLU A 44 -16.64 -8.47 5.83
CA GLU A 44 -15.49 -8.07 6.64
C GLU A 44 -14.58 -7.04 5.94
N LEU A 45 -14.26 -7.23 4.65
CA LEU A 45 -13.46 -6.27 3.90
C LEU A 45 -14.21 -4.94 3.72
N CYS A 46 -15.51 -5.01 3.43
CA CYS A 46 -16.37 -3.84 3.34
C CYS A 46 -16.46 -3.10 4.69
N ASP A 47 -16.62 -3.81 5.79
CA ASP A 47 -16.73 -3.24 7.15
C ASP A 47 -15.43 -2.55 7.59
N ILE A 48 -14.28 -3.15 7.29
CA ILE A 48 -12.96 -2.56 7.54
C ILE A 48 -12.79 -1.27 6.74
N LEU A 49 -13.19 -1.28 5.47
CA LEU A 49 -13.02 -0.14 4.56
C LEU A 49 -14.02 0.99 4.82
N LEU A 50 -15.25 0.66 5.20
CA LEU A 50 -16.33 1.60 5.51
C LEU A 50 -16.29 2.14 6.95
N LYS A 51 -15.42 1.59 7.81
CA LYS A 51 -15.28 2.00 9.22
C LYS A 51 -16.62 2.07 9.95
N LYS A 52 -17.30 0.92 10.10
CA LYS A 52 -18.48 0.72 10.96
C LYS A 52 -19.47 1.90 11.03
N GLY A 53 -19.94 2.37 9.87
CA GLY A 53 -21.04 3.35 9.79
C GLY A 53 -20.64 4.82 9.91
N GLU A 54 -19.35 5.15 9.93
CA GLU A 54 -18.90 6.53 9.82
C GLU A 54 -18.89 7.03 8.36
N ALA A 55 -19.36 8.26 8.15
CA ALA A 55 -19.24 8.93 6.86
C ALA A 55 -17.74 9.12 6.51
N LEU A 56 -17.28 8.53 5.41
CA LEU A 56 -15.88 8.57 5.02
C LEU A 56 -15.57 9.92 4.43
N LYS A 57 -14.48 10.57 4.87
CA LYS A 57 -14.03 11.83 4.23
C LYS A 57 -13.68 11.65 2.75
N LYS A 58 -13.27 10.44 2.36
CA LYS A 58 -12.94 10.05 0.99
C LYS A 58 -13.14 8.54 0.83
N LEU A 59 -13.78 8.15 -0.27
CA LEU A 59 -13.89 6.75 -0.64
C LEU A 59 -12.51 6.15 -1.01
N PRO A 60 -12.25 4.89 -0.63
CA PRO A 60 -11.03 4.20 -1.00
C PRO A 60 -11.03 3.90 -2.51
N ASN A 61 -9.91 4.14 -3.19
CA ASN A 61 -9.74 3.74 -4.59
C ASN A 61 -9.21 2.30 -4.70
N ARG A 62 -9.27 1.70 -5.90
CA ARG A 62 -8.75 0.33 -6.19
C ARG A 62 -7.42 0.01 -5.52
N PHE A 63 -6.42 0.88 -5.67
CA PHE A 63 -5.10 0.67 -5.06
C PHE A 63 -5.12 0.68 -3.53
N PHE A 64 -5.93 1.56 -2.92
CA PHE A 64 -6.09 1.59 -1.47
C PHE A 64 -6.78 0.32 -0.96
N ILE A 65 -7.78 -0.17 -1.69
CA ILE A 65 -8.48 -1.43 -1.38
C ILE A 65 -7.48 -2.59 -1.45
N PHE A 66 -6.74 -2.72 -2.57
CA PHE A 66 -5.66 -3.68 -2.74
C PHE A 66 -4.68 -3.65 -1.58
N LYS A 67 -4.10 -2.46 -1.30
CA LYS A 67 -3.14 -2.28 -0.20
C LYS A 67 -3.69 -2.73 1.15
N THR A 68 -4.96 -2.44 1.42
CA THR A 68 -5.60 -2.79 2.69
C THR A 68 -5.82 -4.30 2.78
N PHE A 69 -6.32 -4.91 1.72
CA PHE A 69 -6.51 -6.35 1.62
C PHE A 69 -5.19 -7.13 1.81
N ILE A 70 -4.13 -6.72 1.11
CA ILE A 70 -2.81 -7.37 1.25
C ILE A 70 -2.25 -7.18 2.66
N ARG A 71 -2.45 -6.01 3.28
CA ARG A 71 -2.03 -5.79 4.68
C ARG A 71 -2.75 -6.72 5.65
N ILE A 72 -4.06 -6.92 5.48
CA ILE A 72 -4.86 -7.84 6.29
C ILE A 72 -4.31 -9.26 6.13
N LYS A 73 -4.11 -9.73 4.89
CA LYS A 73 -3.53 -11.05 4.63
C LYS A 73 -2.15 -11.23 5.23
N LEU A 74 -1.27 -10.24 5.14
CA LEU A 74 0.06 -10.31 5.75
C LEU A 74 0.03 -10.26 7.29
N LYS A 75 -0.95 -9.56 7.89
CA LYS A 75 -1.05 -9.39 9.35
C LYS A 75 -1.71 -10.59 10.03
N ASP A 76 -2.76 -11.13 9.42
CA ASP A 76 -3.56 -12.22 10.02
C ASP A 76 -2.93 -13.60 9.77
N GLY A 77 -1.65 -13.65 9.35
CA GLY A 77 -0.97 -14.89 9.00
C GLY A 77 -1.55 -15.57 7.76
N GLY A 78 -2.22 -14.79 6.89
CA GLY A 78 -2.86 -15.27 5.67
C GLY A 78 -1.85 -15.96 4.76
N ASP A 79 -2.00 -17.28 4.69
CA ASP A 79 -1.03 -18.25 4.17
C ASP A 79 0.31 -18.21 4.92
N SER A 80 0.52 -19.17 5.82
CA SER A 80 1.78 -19.52 6.49
C SER A 80 2.95 -19.87 5.54
N LYS A 81 2.83 -19.49 4.27
CA LYS A 81 3.73 -19.78 3.15
C LYS A 81 4.60 -18.59 2.77
N ILE A 82 4.30 -17.38 3.25
CA ILE A 82 5.15 -16.21 3.01
C ILE A 82 6.29 -16.19 4.04
N PRO A 83 7.55 -16.16 3.59
CA PRO A 83 8.71 -16.07 4.48
C PRO A 83 8.69 -14.84 5.42
N GLU A 84 8.97 -15.04 6.71
CA GLU A 84 8.96 -13.97 7.74
C GLU A 84 9.97 -12.84 7.44
N ASN A 85 11.07 -13.13 6.75
CA ASN A 85 12.04 -12.13 6.30
C ASN A 85 11.41 -11.14 5.28
N LEU A 86 10.46 -11.58 4.45
CA LEU A 86 9.71 -10.70 3.55
C LEU A 86 8.65 -9.92 4.35
N ILE A 87 7.93 -10.59 5.25
CA ILE A 87 6.88 -9.97 6.09
C ILE A 87 7.49 -8.85 6.96
N SER A 88 8.60 -9.11 7.64
CA SER A 88 9.30 -8.13 8.50
C SER A 88 9.72 -6.88 7.72
N LYS A 89 10.16 -7.01 6.47
CA LYS A 89 10.49 -5.89 5.58
C LYS A 89 9.26 -5.07 5.15
N THR A 90 8.07 -5.67 5.16
CA THR A 90 6.80 -4.96 4.89
C THR A 90 6.24 -4.21 6.10
N ARG A 91 6.83 -4.33 7.30
CA ARG A 91 6.40 -3.58 8.50
C ARG A 91 6.64 -2.07 8.35
N ASN A 92 7.63 -1.66 7.57
CA ASN A 92 7.84 -0.25 7.24
C ASN A 92 6.78 0.23 6.23
N GLN A 93 5.94 1.18 6.65
CA GLN A 93 4.83 1.70 5.85
C GLN A 93 5.25 2.27 4.50
N ASN A 94 6.38 2.99 4.44
CA ASN A 94 6.84 3.63 3.20
C ASN A 94 7.38 2.61 2.21
N THR A 95 8.16 1.64 2.71
CA THR A 95 8.66 0.52 1.91
C THR A 95 7.50 -0.32 1.39
N PHE A 96 6.53 -0.64 2.24
CA PHE A 96 5.34 -1.41 1.89
C PHE A 96 4.54 -0.78 0.76
N VAL A 97 4.26 0.53 0.85
CA VAL A 97 3.51 1.25 -0.19
C VAL A 97 4.26 1.25 -1.52
N LYS A 98 5.58 1.46 -1.51
CA LYS A 98 6.41 1.45 -2.73
C LYS A 98 6.44 0.06 -3.38
N VAL A 99 6.62 -0.98 -2.58
CA VAL A 99 6.65 -2.37 -3.06
C VAL A 99 5.29 -2.76 -3.64
N LEU A 100 4.20 -2.47 -2.93
CA LEU A 100 2.86 -2.76 -3.43
C LEU A 100 2.48 -1.95 -4.66
N ALA A 101 2.97 -0.73 -4.82
CA ALA A 101 2.77 0.03 -6.06
C ALA A 101 3.42 -0.69 -7.25
N LYS A 102 4.65 -1.19 -7.10
CA LYS A 102 5.32 -1.99 -8.14
C LYS A 102 4.53 -3.26 -8.46
N ILE A 103 4.07 -3.97 -7.43
CA ILE A 103 3.28 -5.20 -7.61
C ILE A 103 1.97 -4.88 -8.33
N TRP A 104 1.25 -3.84 -7.89
CA TRP A 104 0.00 -3.37 -8.48
C TRP A 104 0.13 -3.10 -9.98
N HIS A 105 1.15 -2.35 -10.39
CA HIS A 105 1.38 -2.05 -11.80
C HIS A 105 1.75 -3.29 -12.63
N GLY A 106 2.24 -4.35 -11.99
CA GLY A 106 2.48 -5.64 -12.61
C GLY A 106 1.29 -6.60 -12.55
N LEU A 107 0.16 -6.24 -11.93
CA LEU A 107 -1.01 -7.12 -11.92
C LEU A 107 -1.71 -7.12 -13.28
N PRO A 108 -2.16 -8.29 -13.76
CA PRO A 108 -3.06 -8.36 -14.91
C PRO A 108 -4.30 -7.50 -14.72
N GLU A 109 -4.84 -6.98 -15.83
CA GLU A 109 -6.03 -6.12 -15.81
C GLU A 109 -7.22 -6.77 -15.13
N TYR A 110 -7.46 -8.06 -15.37
CA TYR A 110 -8.57 -8.79 -14.73
C TYR A 110 -8.47 -8.77 -13.19
N GLN A 111 -7.26 -8.86 -12.62
CA GLN A 111 -7.08 -8.76 -11.17
C GLN A 111 -7.30 -7.33 -10.68
N GLN A 112 -6.88 -6.32 -11.44
CA GLN A 112 -7.16 -4.93 -11.09
C GLN A 112 -8.67 -4.62 -11.13
N ASN A 113 -9.41 -5.28 -12.03
CA ASN A 113 -10.86 -5.17 -12.16
C ASN A 113 -11.60 -5.78 -10.96
N GLU A 114 -11.11 -6.88 -10.38
CA GLU A 114 -11.67 -7.41 -9.12
C GLU A 114 -11.69 -6.34 -8.00
N TYR A 115 -10.64 -5.51 -7.92
CA TYR A 115 -10.60 -4.38 -6.97
C TYR A 115 -11.47 -3.19 -7.39
N GLN A 116 -11.80 -3.06 -8.68
CA GLN A 116 -12.77 -2.08 -9.17
C GLN A 116 -14.18 -2.43 -8.71
N GLU A 117 -14.57 -3.69 -8.86
CA GLU A 117 -15.89 -4.17 -8.43
C GLU A 117 -16.09 -3.95 -6.92
N ILE A 118 -15.03 -4.14 -6.13
CA ILE A 118 -15.05 -3.84 -4.69
C ILE A 118 -15.18 -2.33 -4.45
N GLU A 119 -14.48 -1.48 -5.20
CA GLU A 119 -14.61 -0.01 -5.10
C GLU A 119 -16.05 0.44 -5.37
N GLU A 120 -16.67 -0.08 -6.44
CA GLU A 120 -18.05 0.23 -6.82
C GLU A 120 -19.04 -0.25 -5.76
N THR A 121 -18.82 -1.45 -5.21
CA THR A 121 -19.63 -1.99 -4.12
C THR A 121 -19.55 -1.12 -2.87
N ILE A 122 -18.35 -0.75 -2.45
CA ILE A 122 -18.12 0.10 -1.28
C ILE A 122 -18.76 1.47 -1.48
N LYS A 123 -18.60 2.06 -2.67
CA LYS A 123 -19.22 3.32 -3.04
C LYS A 123 -20.74 3.24 -2.92
N SER A 124 -21.35 2.20 -3.51
CA SER A 124 -22.79 1.97 -3.47
C SER A 124 -23.32 1.84 -2.04
N ILE A 125 -22.66 1.03 -1.20
CA ILE A 125 -23.03 0.87 0.21
C ILE A 125 -22.89 2.21 0.96
N HIS A 126 -21.80 2.94 0.72
CA HIS A 126 -21.55 4.22 1.39
C HIS A 126 -22.59 5.28 1.02
N GLU A 127 -22.89 5.44 -0.27
CA GLU A 127 -23.88 6.39 -0.77
C GLU A 127 -25.29 6.04 -0.28
N LYS A 128 -25.63 4.76 -0.20
CA LYS A 128 -26.89 4.30 0.40
C LYS A 128 -27.00 4.64 1.89
N ASN A 129 -25.92 4.45 2.65
CA ASN A 129 -25.91 4.73 4.09
C ASN A 129 -25.78 6.22 4.41
N HIS A 130 -25.24 7.02 3.49
CA HIS A 130 -25.02 8.45 3.65
C HIS A 130 -25.51 9.22 2.41
N PRO A 131 -26.83 9.33 2.19
CA PRO A 131 -27.39 9.96 0.98
C PRO A 131 -27.07 11.45 0.84
N HIS A 132 -26.74 12.12 1.94
CA HIS A 132 -26.31 13.52 1.95
C HIS A 132 -24.81 13.71 1.77
N TRP A 133 -24.05 12.62 1.74
CA TRP A 133 -22.61 12.66 1.55
C TRP A 133 -22.28 13.16 0.15
N LYS A 134 -21.38 14.15 0.07
CA LYS A 134 -20.82 14.61 -1.20
C LYS A 134 -19.32 14.33 -1.19
N PRO A 135 -18.77 13.72 -2.25
CA PRO A 135 -17.34 13.52 -2.35
C PRO A 135 -16.64 14.87 -2.24
N ASN A 136 -15.70 14.98 -1.30
CA ASN A 136 -14.99 16.22 -1.08
C ASN A 136 -14.15 16.56 -2.32
N GLN A 137 -14.63 17.50 -3.14
CA GLN A 137 -14.06 17.84 -4.45
C GLN A 137 -12.71 18.58 -4.36
N TYR A 138 -12.20 18.87 -3.15
CA TYR A 138 -10.97 19.65 -3.00
C TYR A 138 -9.70 18.81 -3.14
N ARG A 139 -9.37 18.44 -4.38
CA ARG A 139 -8.01 18.04 -4.77
C ARG A 139 -7.53 18.80 -6.02
N ASN A 140 -7.68 20.12 -6.06
CA ASN A 140 -7.03 20.97 -7.07
C ASN A 140 -6.81 22.43 -6.62
N LYS A 141 -6.51 22.69 -5.33
CA LYS A 141 -6.15 24.04 -4.86
C LYS A 141 -4.68 24.23 -4.47
N SER A 142 -3.87 23.17 -4.42
CA SER A 142 -2.46 23.25 -4.01
C SER A 142 -1.45 23.42 -5.16
N ILE A 143 -1.83 23.20 -6.43
CA ILE A 143 -0.93 23.44 -7.57
C ILE A 143 -0.86 24.93 -7.93
N PHE A 144 -1.88 25.73 -7.63
CA PHE A 144 -1.88 27.17 -7.93
C PHE A 144 -1.13 28.05 -6.92
N LYS A 145 -0.82 27.55 -5.71
CA LYS A 145 -0.10 28.36 -4.70
C LYS A 145 1.43 28.28 -4.77
N ILE A 146 2.01 27.43 -5.62
CA ILE A 146 3.47 27.37 -5.82
C ILE A 146 3.93 28.41 -6.86
N LYS A 147 3.08 28.77 -7.84
CA LYS A 147 3.44 29.79 -8.85
C LYS A 147 3.46 31.24 -8.32
N LYS A 148 2.83 31.53 -7.17
CA LYS A 148 2.84 32.89 -6.59
C LYS A 148 4.00 33.15 -5.61
N ARG A 149 4.79 32.13 -5.26
CA ARG A 149 5.95 32.25 -4.34
C ARG A 149 7.30 32.30 -5.05
N ARG A 150 7.34 32.06 -6.36
CA ARG A 150 8.50 32.33 -7.21
C ARG A 150 8.10 33.52 -8.06
N GLY A 151 8.60 34.72 -7.74
CA GLY A 151 8.38 35.93 -8.53
C GLY A 151 8.95 35.78 -9.94
N ILE A 152 8.25 35.02 -10.78
CA ILE A 152 8.50 34.97 -12.21
C ILE A 152 7.71 36.15 -12.75
N ASN A 153 8.37 37.30 -12.82
CA ASN A 153 7.93 38.39 -13.68
C ASN A 153 7.88 37.82 -15.09
N ALA A 154 6.68 37.75 -15.67
CA ALA A 154 6.55 37.61 -17.11
C ALA A 154 7.01 38.94 -17.71
N SER A 155 8.16 38.91 -18.38
CA SER A 155 8.56 39.93 -19.35
C SER A 155 7.59 39.97 -20.53
#